data_AF-A0A7M1Q6Y7-F1
#
_entry.id   AF-A0A7M1Q6Y7-F1
#
_cell.length_a   1.000
_cell.length_b   1.000
_cell.length_c   1.000
_cell.angle_alpha   90.00
_cell.angle_beta   90.00
_cell.angle_gamma   90.00
#
_symmetry.space_group_name_H-M   'P 1'
#
loop_
_entity.id
_entity.type
_entity.pdbx_description
1 polymer ?
#
loop_
_entity_poly.entity_id
_entity_poly.type
_entity_poly.pdbx_seq_one_letter_code
_entity_poly.pdbx_strand_id
1 'polypeptide(L)' 'MRRYFDDPQCAHALGNALLLLGLVLLSVGVAGGYLIDGRLSLIAQVLAHVLVILGPTLVKIGYILRINARHRLHLTY' A
#
# COMPACT_ATOMS: atom_id res chain seq x y z
N MET A 1 7.02 13.27 12.38
CA MET A 1 7.08 13.04 10.91
C MET A 1 8.51 13.10 10.36
N ARG A 2 9.32 14.15 10.62
CA ARG A 2 10.70 14.26 10.09
C ARG A 2 11.61 13.04 10.37
N ARG A 3 11.67 12.55 11.63
CA ARG A 3 12.46 11.37 12.02
C ARG A 3 12.23 10.11 11.18
N TYR A 4 11.01 9.88 10.68
CA TYR A 4 10.68 8.69 9.87
C TYR A 4 11.36 8.70 8.50
N PHE A 5 11.63 9.90 7.95
CA PHE A 5 12.31 10.07 6.67
C PHE A 5 13.81 10.30 6.85
N ASP A 6 14.21 10.87 7.99
CA ASP A 6 15.62 11.13 8.31
C ASP A 6 16.38 9.81 8.60
N ASP A 7 15.77 8.90 9.36
CA ASP A 7 16.33 7.57 9.64
C ASP A 7 15.97 6.58 8.51
N PRO A 8 16.96 6.10 7.74
CA PRO A 8 16.68 5.19 6.63
C PRO A 8 16.19 3.81 7.09
N GLN A 9 16.46 3.35 8.32
CA GLN A 9 15.88 2.10 8.83
C GLN A 9 14.38 2.25 9.11
N CYS A 10 13.99 3.36 9.71
CA CYS A 10 12.59 3.70 9.96
C CYS A 10 11.81 3.86 8.64
N ALA A 11 12.41 4.56 7.66
CA ALA A 11 11.86 4.69 6.31
C ALA A 11 11.69 3.32 5.63
N HIS A 12 12.66 2.41 5.77
CA HIS A 12 12.57 1.06 5.23
C HIS A 12 11.42 0.25 5.83
N ALA A 13 11.29 0.28 7.16
CA ALA A 13 10.21 -0.40 7.88
C ALA A 13 8.83 0.16 7.49
N LEU A 14 8.71 1.49 7.39
CA LEU A 14 7.49 2.14 6.92
C LEU A 14 7.16 1.74 5.47
N GLY A 15 8.16 1.71 4.59
CA GLY A 15 7.98 1.24 3.21
C GLY A 15 7.44 -0.19 3.15
N ASN A 16 7.96 -1.10 3.98
CA ASN A 16 7.47 -2.47 4.06
C ASN A 16 6.03 -2.56 4.62
N ALA A 17 5.72 -1.75 5.63
CA ALA A 17 4.36 -1.67 6.19
C ALA A 17 3.35 -1.16 5.13
N LEU A 18 3.71 -0.13 4.36
CA LEU A 18 2.88 0.41 3.29
C LEU A 18 2.67 -0.60 2.15
N LEU A 19 3.69 -1.40 1.82
CA LEU A 19 3.58 -2.48 0.83
C LEU A 19 2.56 -3.54 1.29
N LEU A 20 2.69 -4.03 2.53
CA LEU A 20 1.77 -5.03 3.09
C LEU A 20 0.34 -4.49 3.21
N LEU A 21 0.19 -3.28 3.76
CA LEU A 21 -1.12 -2.64 3.91
C LEU A 21 -1.78 -2.39 2.55
N GLY A 22 -1.01 -1.89 1.57
CA GLY A 22 -1.48 -1.68 0.21
C GLY A 22 -1.92 -2.96 -0.47
N LEU A 23 -1.19 -4.06 -0.26
CA LEU A 23 -1.56 -5.38 -0.78
C LEU A 23 -2.87 -5.88 -0.16
N VAL A 24 -3.03 -5.77 1.17
CA VAL A 24 -4.27 -6.16 1.86
C VAL A 24 -5.46 -5.33 1.37
N LEU A 25 -5.32 -4.00 1.30
CA LEU A 25 -6.38 -3.11 0.79
C LEU A 25 -6.76 -3.46 -0.65
N LEU A 26 -5.76 -3.70 -1.51
CA LEU A 26 -6.01 -4.09 -2.90
C LEU A 26 -6.75 -5.43 -2.97
N SER A 27 -6.32 -6.44 -2.21
CA SER A 27 -6.97 -7.75 -2.18
C SER A 27 -8.43 -7.65 -1.72
N VAL A 28 -8.70 -6.87 -0.67
CA VAL A 28 -10.08 -6.64 -0.19
C VAL A 28 -10.91 -5.87 -1.22
N GLY A 29 -10.33 -4.83 -1.84
CA GLY A 29 -10.98 -4.06 -2.89
C GLY A 29 -11.32 -4.90 -4.12
N VAL A 30 -10.41 -5.76 -4.57
CA VAL A 30 -10.63 -6.67 -5.71
C VAL A 30 -11.70 -7.71 -5.36
N ALA A 31 -11.66 -8.27 -4.13
CA ALA A 31 -12.69 -9.18 -3.67
C ALA A 31 -14.07 -8.53 -3.69
N GLY A 32 -14.22 -7.35 -3.09
CA GLY A 32 -15.49 -6.63 -3.06
C GLY A 32 -15.93 -6.11 -4.43
N GLY A 33 -14.99 -5.64 -5.26
CA GLY A 33 -15.31 -4.98 -6.53
C GLY A 33 -15.64 -5.94 -7.66
N TYR A 34 -15.13 -7.18 -7.61
CA TYR A 34 -15.19 -8.10 -8.76
C TYR A 34 -15.57 -9.55 -8.42
N LEU A 35 -15.36 -10.03 -7.19
CA LEU A 35 -15.65 -11.43 -6.83
C LEU A 35 -17.02 -11.61 -6.16
N ILE A 36 -17.44 -10.64 -5.36
CA ILE A 36 -18.71 -10.67 -4.60
C ILE A 36 -19.57 -9.42 -4.85
N ASP A 37 -19.32 -8.72 -5.94
CA ASP A 37 -19.99 -7.48 -6.35
C ASP A 37 -21.52 -7.60 -6.35
N GLY A 38 -22.06 -8.72 -6.86
CA GLY A 38 -23.51 -8.99 -6.88
C GLY A 38 -24.18 -9.18 -5.50
N ARG A 39 -23.40 -9.26 -4.42
CA ARG A 39 -23.90 -9.37 -3.02
C ARG A 39 -23.78 -8.08 -2.23
N LEU A 40 -23.16 -7.05 -2.80
CA LEU A 40 -22.87 -5.79 -2.12
C LEU A 40 -23.90 -4.73 -2.49
N SER A 41 -24.20 -3.83 -1.56
CA SER A 41 -24.96 -2.62 -1.87
C SER A 41 -24.14 -1.70 -2.78
N LEU A 42 -24.80 -0.79 -3.49
CA LEU A 42 -24.13 0.19 -4.36
C LEU A 42 -23.02 0.96 -3.62
N ILE A 43 -23.29 1.41 -2.39
CA ILE A 43 -22.31 2.13 -1.57
C ILE A 43 -21.10 1.23 -1.27
N ALA A 44 -21.33 -0.03 -0.88
CA ALA A 44 -20.25 -0.95 -0.58
C ALA A 44 -19.41 -1.27 -1.82
N GLN A 45 -20.03 -1.35 -3.00
CA GLN A 45 -19.31 -1.54 -4.27
C GLN A 45 -18.45 -0.32 -4.62
N VAL A 46 -18.95 0.91 -4.41
CA VAL A 46 -18.16 2.14 -4.57
C VAL A 46 -16.94 2.13 -3.63
N LEU A 47 -17.14 1.79 -2.35
CA LEU A 47 -16.04 1.68 -1.39
C LEU A 47 -15.02 0.60 -1.77
N ALA A 48 -15.47 -0.54 -2.30
CA ALA A 48 -14.58 -1.58 -2.81
C ALA A 48 -13.70 -1.07 -3.98
N HIS A 49 -14.25 -0.27 -4.89
CA HIS A 49 -13.48 0.34 -5.98
C HIS A 49 -12.50 1.40 -5.46
N VAL A 50 -12.88 2.17 -4.43
CA VAL A 50 -11.95 3.11 -3.76
C VAL A 50 -10.74 2.34 -3.19
N LEU A 51 -10.96 1.18 -2.58
CA LEU A 51 -9.87 0.32 -2.09
C LEU A 51 -8.94 -0.16 -3.21
N VAL A 52 -9.46 -0.46 -4.40
CA VAL A 52 -8.67 -0.81 -5.59
C VAL A 52 -7.83 0.36 -6.13
N ILE A 53 -8.20 1.61 -5.84
CA ILE A 53 -7.38 2.79 -6.17
C ILE A 53 -6.34 3.05 -5.06
N LEU A 54 -6.76 2.99 -3.80
CA LEU A 54 -5.91 3.26 -2.65
C LEU A 54 -4.81 2.20 -2.48
N GLY A 55 -5.12 0.92 -2.66
CA GLY A 55 -4.18 -0.18 -2.49
C GLY A 55 -2.92 -0.06 -3.36
N PRO A 56 -3.03 0.00 -4.71
CA PRO A 56 -1.90 0.19 -5.61
C PRO A 56 -1.15 1.51 -5.38
N THR A 57 -1.87 2.56 -5.00
CA THR A 57 -1.26 3.85 -4.64
C THR A 57 -0.34 3.68 -3.42
N LEU A 58 -0.81 2.99 -2.38
CA LEU A 58 -0.05 2.70 -1.17
C LEU A 58 1.15 1.79 -1.46
N VAL A 59 0.96 0.76 -2.29
CA VAL A 59 2.06 -0.11 -2.76
C VAL A 59 3.13 0.70 -3.50
N LYS A 60 2.73 1.59 -4.41
CA LYS A 60 3.68 2.44 -5.16
C LYS A 60 4.47 3.35 -4.23
N ILE A 61 3.81 4.01 -3.27
CA ILE A 61 4.47 4.87 -2.29
C ILE A 61 5.41 4.05 -1.39
N GLY A 62 4.95 2.91 -0.88
CA GLY A 62 5.74 2.01 -0.04
C GLY A 62 6.97 1.48 -0.76
N TYR A 63 6.84 1.13 -2.04
CA TYR A 63 7.95 0.71 -2.89
C TYR A 63 9.01 1.80 -3.03
N ILE A 64 8.58 3.02 -3.40
CA ILE A 64 9.48 4.17 -3.55
C ILE A 64 10.18 4.48 -2.22
N LEU A 65 9.46 4.44 -1.10
CA LEU A 65 10.06 4.68 0.22
C LEU A 65 11.08 3.59 0.58
N ARG A 66 10.75 2.32 0.34
CA ARG A 66 11.63 1.18 0.62
C ARG A 66 12.91 1.22 -0.23
N ILE A 67 12.81 1.51 -1.53
CA ILE A 67 13.99 1.55 -2.40
C ILE A 67 14.91 2.73 -2.07
N ASN A 68 14.36 3.91 -1.77
CA ASN A 68 15.15 5.06 -1.31
C ASN A 68 15.86 4.75 0.01
N ALA A 69 15.16 4.09 0.95
CA ALA A 69 15.76 3.66 2.21
C ALA A 69 16.88 2.63 2.02
N ARG A 70 16.70 1.61 1.16
CA ARG A 70 17.76 0.63 0.83
C ARG A 70 18.97 1.31 0.20
N HIS A 71 18.75 2.27 -0.70
CA HIS A 71 19.82 3.03 -1.33
C HIS A 71 20.65 3.80 -0.28
N ARG A 72 19.99 4.49 0.67
CA ARG A 72 20.67 5.18 1.78
C ARG A 72 21.39 4.25 2.76
N LEU A 73 20.93 3.00 2.87
CA LEU A 73 21.55 1.95 3.71
C LEU A 73 22.67 1.19 2.98
N HIS A 74 22.97 1.52 1.71
CA HIS A 74 23.89 0.76 0.87
C HIS A 74 23.53 -0.74 0.75
N LEU A 75 22.24 -1.08 0.88
CA LEU A 75 21.74 -2.43 0.66
C LEU A 75 21.59 -2.66 -0.85
N THR A 76 22.25 -3.69 -1.37
CA THR A 76 22.22 -4.06 -2.80
C THR A 76 20.79 -4.38 -3.24
N TYR A 77 20.42 -4.00 -4.48
CA TYR A 77 19.06 -4.07 -5.06
C TYR A 77 18.44 -5.47 -5.05
#